data_AF-A0A0T8WAN5-F1
#
_entry.id   AF-A0A0T8WAN5-F1
#
_cell.length_a   1.000
_cell.length_b   1.000
_cell.length_c   1.000
_cell.angle_alpha   90.00
_cell.angle_beta   90.00
_cell.angle_gamma   90.00
#
_symmetry.space_group_name_H-M   'P 1'
#
loop_
_entity.id
_entity.type
_entity.pdbx_description
1 polymer ?
#
loop_
_entity_poly.entity_id
_entity_poly.type
_entity_poly.pdbx_seq_one_letter_code
_entity_poly.pdbx_strand_id
1 'polypeptide(L)'
;MRKLSIENLNYISQLWIKGSSYFQILESCTEKSISIEKRGKSKPIDMSDIISICDNGLGYETSMVLNAINNILEELVGGELEVLTMLIKKLKYGLPLEKEINIYELGFSDRIVVQVIGQEINSVSKNQIRNEIKRKSIELKGKLTEYPSYYIQLINEM
;
A
#
# COMPACT_ATOMS: atom_id res chain seq x y z
N MET A 1 -20.23 12.47 11.36
CA MET A 1 -19.21 12.90 10.39
C MET A 1 -17.86 12.85 11.09
N ARG A 2 -16.84 12.24 10.47
CA ARG A 2 -15.44 12.34 10.93
C ARG A 2 -14.82 13.54 10.23
N LYS A 3 -14.06 14.38 10.93
CA LYS A 3 -13.34 15.50 10.30
C LYS A 3 -11.89 15.50 10.75
N LEU A 4 -10.98 15.53 9.78
CA LEU A 4 -9.54 15.67 9.96
C LEU A 4 -9.11 16.89 9.14
N SER A 5 -8.13 17.66 9.64
CA SER A 5 -7.58 18.77 8.84
C SER A 5 -6.91 18.23 7.58
N ILE A 6 -6.91 19.03 6.51
CA ILE A 6 -6.25 18.67 5.24
C ILE A 6 -4.76 18.42 5.45
N GLU A 7 -4.11 19.21 6.31
CA GLU A 7 -2.70 19.04 6.67
C GLU A 7 -2.43 17.66 7.31
N ASN A 8 -3.25 17.25 8.27
CA ASN A 8 -3.09 15.95 8.93
C ASN A 8 -3.43 14.79 7.99
N LEU A 9 -4.43 14.95 7.11
CA LEU A 9 -4.73 13.98 6.07
C LEU A 9 -3.54 13.82 5.12
N ASN A 10 -2.97 14.92 4.62
CA ASN A 10 -1.79 14.90 3.76
C ASN A 10 -0.61 14.22 4.46
N TYR A 11 -0.39 14.49 5.74
CA TYR A 11 0.66 13.84 6.51
C TYR A 11 0.48 12.32 6.57
N ILE A 12 -0.71 11.84 6.90
CA ILE A 12 -1.03 10.40 6.93
C ILE A 12 -0.88 9.77 5.54
N SER A 13 -1.38 10.44 4.50
CA SER A 13 -1.25 9.99 3.11
C SER A 13 0.21 9.81 2.70
N GLN A 14 1.10 10.73 3.10
CA GLN A 14 2.54 10.62 2.83
C GLN A 14 3.17 9.41 3.52
N LEU A 15 2.78 9.09 4.75
CA LEU A 15 3.27 7.89 5.45
C LEU A 15 2.74 6.61 4.79
N TRP A 16 1.48 6.62 4.36
CA TRP A 16 0.82 5.51 3.69
C TRP A 16 1.49 5.16 2.36
N ILE A 17 1.66 6.12 1.46
CA ILE A 17 2.30 5.87 0.15
C ILE A 17 3.78 5.51 0.26
N LYS A 18 4.42 5.83 1.40
CA LYS A 18 5.78 5.40 1.74
C LYS A 18 5.86 3.97 2.28
N GLY A 19 4.71 3.30 2.45
CA GLY A 19 4.64 1.93 2.94
C GLY A 19 4.83 1.78 4.44
N SER A 20 4.48 2.80 5.22
CA SER A 20 4.50 2.68 6.68
C SER A 20 3.40 1.69 7.14
N SER A 21 3.71 0.86 8.13
CA SER A 21 2.70 0.02 8.80
C SER A 21 1.66 0.88 9.53
N TYR A 22 0.46 0.36 9.79
CA TYR A 22 -0.56 1.13 10.52
C TYR A 22 -0.08 1.54 11.91
N PHE A 23 0.71 0.68 12.56
CA PHE A 23 1.33 0.96 13.84
C PHE A 23 2.28 2.15 13.77
N GLN A 24 3.20 2.17 12.81
CA GLN A 24 4.12 3.30 12.60
C GLN A 24 3.39 4.61 12.26
N ILE A 25 2.30 4.53 11.48
CA ILE A 25 1.48 5.70 11.17
C ILE A 25 0.80 6.23 12.43
N LEU A 26 0.22 5.34 13.25
CA LEU A 26 -0.44 5.71 14.51
C LEU A 26 0.55 6.32 15.52
N GLU A 27 1.74 5.73 15.64
CA GLU A 27 2.84 6.24 16.46
C GLU A 27 3.22 7.66 16.02
N SER A 28 3.48 7.83 14.72
CA SER A 28 3.78 9.14 14.12
C SER A 28 2.68 10.19 14.35
N CYS A 29 1.42 9.77 14.36
CA CYS A 29 0.29 10.67 14.64
C CYS A 29 0.19 11.02 16.13
N THR A 30 0.52 10.08 17.01
CA THR A 30 0.52 10.26 18.47
C THR A 30 1.59 11.25 18.88
N GLU A 31 2.81 11.12 18.33
CA GLU A 31 3.91 12.07 18.55
C GLU A 31 3.54 13.49 18.12
N LYS A 32 2.80 13.63 17.02
CA LYS A 32 2.29 14.93 16.54
C LYS A 32 1.00 15.40 17.22
N SER A 33 0.47 14.64 18.20
CA SER A 33 -0.80 14.94 18.88
C SER A 33 -1.97 15.15 17.91
N ILE A 34 -2.02 14.37 16.82
CA ILE A 34 -3.07 14.49 15.80
C ILE A 34 -4.40 14.02 16.38
N SER A 35 -5.40 14.89 16.27
CA SER A 35 -6.78 14.63 16.67
C SER A 35 -7.73 14.62 15.49
N ILE A 36 -8.79 13.83 15.59
CA ILE A 36 -9.89 13.74 14.63
C ILE A 36 -11.22 14.06 15.34
N GLU A 37 -12.08 14.83 14.68
CA GLU A 37 -13.42 15.11 15.18
C GLU A 37 -14.32 13.89 14.95
N LYS A 38 -14.91 13.36 16.02
CA LYS A 38 -15.92 12.29 15.97
C LYS A 38 -17.15 12.75 16.74
N ARG A 39 -18.29 12.85 16.04
CA ARG A 39 -19.60 13.23 16.65
C ARG A 39 -19.51 14.58 17.40
N GLY A 40 -18.85 15.58 16.79
CA GLY A 40 -18.70 16.91 17.37
C GLY A 40 -17.67 17.04 18.49
N LYS A 41 -16.88 15.98 18.77
CA LYS A 41 -15.82 16.01 19.78
C LYS A 41 -14.47 15.72 19.14
N SER A 42 -13.47 16.55 19.44
CA SER A 42 -12.08 16.25 19.09
C SER A 42 -11.55 15.12 19.98
N LYS A 43 -10.94 14.11 19.37
CA LYS A 43 -10.32 12.97 20.06
C LYS A 43 -8.98 12.64 19.41
N PRO A 44 -8.00 12.11 20.16
CA PRO A 44 -6.80 11.52 19.57
C PRO A 44 -7.18 10.48 18.51
N ILE A 45 -6.42 10.45 17.42
CA ILE A 45 -6.62 9.43 16.38
C ILE A 45 -6.30 8.04 16.94
N ASP A 46 -7.08 7.04 16.54
CA ASP A 46 -6.88 5.65 16.96
C ASP A 46 -6.62 4.72 15.76
N MET A 47 -6.28 3.46 16.04
CA MET A 47 -5.98 2.46 15.01
C MET A 47 -7.15 2.29 14.01
N SER A 48 -8.40 2.38 14.48
CA SER A 48 -9.57 2.24 13.60
C SER A 48 -9.72 3.42 12.64
N ASP A 49 -9.27 4.62 13.03
CA ASP A 49 -9.20 5.76 12.12
C ASP A 49 -8.09 5.59 11.10
N ILE A 50 -6.90 5.15 11.52
CA ILE A 50 -5.78 4.93 10.61
C ILE A 50 -6.16 3.91 9.53
N ILE A 51 -6.71 2.76 9.91
CA ILE A 51 -7.19 1.75 8.96
C ILE A 51 -8.28 2.35 8.05
N SER A 52 -9.24 3.07 8.61
CA SER A 52 -10.31 3.69 7.81
C SER A 52 -9.80 4.74 6.83
N ILE A 53 -8.78 5.52 7.19
CA ILE A 53 -8.20 6.54 6.31
C ILE A 53 -7.37 5.86 5.22
N CYS A 54 -6.48 4.94 5.59
CA CYS A 54 -5.57 4.27 4.68
C CYS A 54 -6.31 3.34 3.70
N ASP A 55 -7.11 2.40 4.20
CA ASP A 55 -7.71 1.37 3.33
C ASP A 55 -8.97 1.89 2.66
N ASN A 56 -9.94 2.36 3.44
CA ASN A 56 -11.23 2.76 2.88
C ASN A 56 -11.10 4.09 2.13
N GLY A 57 -10.51 5.10 2.77
CA GLY A 57 -10.38 6.44 2.19
C GLY A 57 -9.40 6.50 1.02
N LEU A 58 -8.13 6.19 1.25
CA LEU A 58 -7.07 6.31 0.24
C LEU A 58 -7.03 5.08 -0.68
N GLY A 59 -7.04 3.89 -0.10
CA GLY A 59 -6.88 2.61 -0.80
C GLY A 59 -8.03 2.28 -1.73
N TYR A 60 -9.26 2.60 -1.34
CA TYR A 60 -10.47 2.23 -2.06
C TYR A 60 -11.20 3.43 -2.68
N GLU A 61 -11.78 4.32 -1.86
CA GLU A 61 -12.65 5.40 -2.36
C GLU A 61 -11.89 6.37 -3.28
N THR A 62 -10.73 6.86 -2.82
CA THR A 62 -9.90 7.80 -3.59
C THR A 62 -9.33 7.12 -4.84
N SER A 63 -8.80 5.90 -4.71
CA SER A 63 -8.24 5.19 -5.86
C SER A 63 -9.31 4.89 -6.93
N MET A 64 -10.55 4.61 -6.54
CA MET A 64 -11.66 4.40 -7.47
C MET A 64 -11.97 5.67 -8.28
N VAL A 65 -12.07 6.82 -7.61
CA VAL A 65 -12.32 8.11 -8.29
C VAL A 65 -11.15 8.48 -9.21
N LEU A 66 -9.91 8.30 -8.74
CA LEU A 66 -8.73 8.60 -9.55
C LEU A 66 -8.61 7.67 -10.76
N ASN A 67 -8.98 6.38 -10.64
CA ASN A 67 -9.03 5.47 -11.79
C ASN A 67 -10.04 5.95 -12.85
N ALA A 68 -11.23 6.40 -12.44
CA ALA A 68 -12.21 6.95 -13.37
C ALA A 68 -11.67 8.19 -14.11
N ILE A 69 -10.98 9.08 -13.38
CA ILE A 69 -10.31 10.25 -13.97
C ILE A 69 -9.21 9.81 -14.93
N ASN A 70 -8.37 8.86 -14.53
CA ASN A 70 -7.27 8.35 -15.34
C ASN A 70 -7.78 7.81 -16.68
N ASN A 71 -8.83 6.99 -16.68
CA ASN A 71 -9.42 6.42 -17.89
C ASN A 71 -9.87 7.51 -18.89
N ILE A 72 -10.52 8.58 -18.40
CA ILE A 72 -10.96 9.70 -19.26
C ILE A 72 -9.73 10.43 -19.83
N LEU A 73 -8.70 10.66 -19.01
CA LEU A 73 -7.49 11.34 -19.45
C LEU A 73 -6.71 10.53 -20.48
N GLU A 74 -6.62 9.21 -20.30
CA GLU A 74 -5.95 8.31 -21.26
C GLU A 74 -6.63 8.33 -22.63
N GLU A 75 -7.97 8.39 -22.67
CA GLU A 75 -8.73 8.53 -23.91
C GLU A 75 -8.45 9.88 -24.59
N LEU A 76 -8.40 10.96 -23.82
CA LEU A 76 -8.15 12.31 -24.35
C LEU A 76 -6.72 12.50 -24.86
N VAL A 77 -5.74 11.88 -24.20
CA VAL A 77 -4.31 12.00 -24.53
C VAL A 77 -3.88 10.93 -25.55
N GLY A 78 -4.65 9.85 -25.71
CA GLY A 78 -4.35 8.75 -26.62
C GLY A 78 -3.26 7.81 -26.11
N GLY A 79 -3.08 7.70 -24.79
CA GLY A 79 -2.04 6.85 -24.18
C GLY A 79 -2.09 6.83 -22.65
N GLU A 80 -1.38 5.87 -22.05
CA GLU A 80 -1.30 5.69 -20.59
C GLU A 80 -0.58 6.86 -19.91
N LEU A 81 -1.12 7.31 -18.78
CA LEU A 81 -0.49 8.31 -17.93
C LEU A 81 0.28 7.63 -16.79
N GLU A 82 1.48 7.11 -17.09
CA GLU A 82 2.28 6.28 -16.18
C GLU A 82 2.42 6.87 -14.76
N VAL A 83 2.62 8.19 -14.66
CA VAL A 83 2.76 8.90 -13.37
C VAL A 83 1.47 8.81 -12.54
N LEU A 84 0.31 9.00 -13.17
CA LEU A 84 -0.99 8.94 -12.50
C LEU A 84 -1.33 7.48 -12.17
N THR A 85 -1.12 6.55 -13.09
CA THR A 85 -1.28 5.10 -12.84
C THR A 85 -0.45 4.66 -11.64
N MET A 86 0.81 5.08 -11.57
CA MET A 86 1.69 4.74 -10.45
C MET A 86 1.19 5.34 -9.14
N LEU A 87 0.79 6.61 -9.11
CA LEU A 87 0.24 7.25 -7.92
C LEU A 87 -1.01 6.51 -7.40
N ILE A 88 -1.92 6.14 -8.31
CA ILE A 88 -3.12 5.39 -7.98
C ILE A 88 -2.76 4.05 -7.33
N LYS A 89 -1.79 3.32 -7.88
CA LYS A 89 -1.34 2.04 -7.30
C LYS A 89 -0.68 2.23 -5.93
N LYS A 90 0.14 3.26 -5.73
CA LYS A 90 0.73 3.57 -4.41
C LYS A 90 -0.32 3.90 -3.37
N LEU A 91 -1.36 4.67 -3.74
CA LEU A 91 -2.50 4.95 -2.87
C LEU A 91 -3.31 3.70 -2.57
N LYS A 92 -3.58 2.88 -3.60
CA LYS A 92 -4.38 1.65 -3.49
C LYS A 92 -3.75 0.63 -2.56
N TYR A 93 -2.44 0.40 -2.70
CA TYR A 93 -1.75 -0.69 -1.99
C TYR A 93 -0.95 -0.23 -0.78
N GLY A 94 -0.71 1.08 -0.62
CA GLY A 94 0.19 1.59 0.42
C GLY A 94 1.61 1.05 0.25
N LEU A 95 2.10 0.98 -1.00
CA LEU A 95 3.42 0.43 -1.34
C LEU A 95 4.22 1.45 -2.15
N PRO A 96 5.47 1.77 -1.76
CA PRO A 96 6.24 2.82 -2.40
C PRO A 96 6.89 2.42 -3.72
N LEU A 97 7.28 1.16 -3.89
CA LEU A 97 8.08 0.72 -5.04
C LEU A 97 7.26 -0.07 -6.06
N GLU A 98 7.55 0.13 -7.34
CA GLU A 98 6.90 -0.62 -8.42
C GLU A 98 7.09 -2.13 -8.27
N LYS A 99 8.28 -2.59 -7.87
CA LYS A 99 8.54 -4.01 -7.63
C LYS A 99 7.62 -4.59 -6.54
N GLU A 100 7.35 -3.83 -5.48
CA GLU A 100 6.47 -4.24 -4.39
C GLU A 100 5.02 -4.32 -4.88
N ILE A 101 4.57 -3.31 -5.61
CA ILE A 101 3.25 -3.31 -6.27
C ILE A 101 3.10 -4.55 -7.17
N ASN A 102 4.12 -4.87 -7.96
CA ASN A 102 4.11 -6.03 -8.82
C ASN A 102 4.11 -7.36 -8.04
N ILE A 103 4.82 -7.46 -6.91
CA ILE A 103 4.74 -8.62 -6.00
C ILE A 103 3.34 -8.74 -5.39
N TYR A 104 2.74 -7.63 -4.96
CA TYR A 104 1.36 -7.62 -4.44
C TYR A 104 0.39 -8.18 -5.48
N GLU A 105 0.47 -7.69 -6.72
CA GLU A 105 -0.37 -8.12 -7.84
C GLU A 105 -0.06 -9.54 -8.37
N LEU A 106 1.02 -10.18 -7.89
CA LEU A 106 1.28 -11.61 -8.14
C LEU A 106 0.53 -12.55 -7.18
N GLY A 107 -0.21 -11.99 -6.21
CA GLY A 107 -1.09 -12.75 -5.32
C GLY A 107 -0.72 -12.69 -3.85
N PHE A 108 0.48 -12.17 -3.50
CA PHE A 108 0.88 -12.05 -2.09
C PHE A 108 -0.08 -11.14 -1.30
N SER A 109 -0.62 -10.09 -1.90
CA SER A 109 -1.79 -9.33 -1.38
C SER A 109 -1.73 -8.86 0.09
N ASP A 110 -0.55 -8.79 0.70
CA ASP A 110 -0.30 -8.23 2.04
C ASP A 110 0.93 -7.34 1.95
N ARG A 111 0.77 -6.06 2.33
CA ARG A 111 1.82 -5.06 2.11
C ARG A 111 3.10 -5.34 2.92
N ILE A 112 2.98 -5.91 4.12
CA ILE A 112 4.14 -6.15 4.98
C ILE A 112 4.94 -7.33 4.44
N VAL A 113 4.25 -8.41 4.06
CA VAL A 113 4.86 -9.58 3.42
C VAL A 113 5.52 -9.18 2.10
N VAL A 114 4.84 -8.37 1.30
CA VAL A 114 5.35 -7.85 0.03
C VAL A 114 6.62 -7.03 0.21
N GLN A 115 6.71 -6.18 1.24
CA GLN A 115 7.92 -5.41 1.53
C GLN A 115 9.09 -6.31 1.95
N VAL A 116 8.83 -7.35 2.75
CA VAL A 116 9.86 -8.34 3.12
C VAL A 116 10.41 -9.06 1.89
N ILE A 117 9.53 -9.49 0.98
CA ILE A 117 9.96 -10.10 -0.29
C ILE A 117 10.68 -9.06 -1.15
N GLY A 118 10.16 -7.85 -1.23
CA GLY A 118 10.71 -6.75 -2.02
C GLY A 118 12.15 -6.39 -1.65
N GLN A 119 12.56 -6.57 -0.40
CA GLN A 119 13.95 -6.42 0.04
C GLN A 119 14.91 -7.40 -0.64
N GLU A 120 14.41 -8.59 -1.00
CA GLU A 120 15.20 -9.64 -1.65
C GLU A 120 15.14 -9.64 -3.17
N ILE A 121 14.25 -8.84 -3.76
CA ILE A 121 14.00 -8.83 -5.20
C ILE A 121 14.60 -7.56 -5.82
N ASN A 122 15.42 -7.74 -6.85
CA ASN A 122 15.99 -6.64 -7.64
C ASN A 122 15.20 -6.38 -8.92
N SER A 123 14.49 -7.40 -9.41
CA SER A 123 13.67 -7.31 -10.61
C SER A 123 12.47 -6.37 -10.42
N VAL A 124 12.06 -5.69 -11.50
CA VAL A 124 10.88 -4.81 -11.50
C VAL A 124 9.71 -5.44 -12.26
N SER A 125 9.95 -6.09 -13.40
CA SER A 125 8.86 -6.70 -14.18
C SER A 125 8.31 -7.97 -13.52
N LYS A 126 6.98 -8.18 -13.59
CA LYS A 126 6.30 -9.34 -12.95
C LYS A 126 6.90 -10.69 -13.34
N ASN A 127 7.28 -10.87 -14.61
CA ASN A 127 7.86 -12.13 -15.09
C ASN A 127 9.25 -12.37 -14.50
N GLN A 128 10.10 -11.34 -14.44
CA GLN A 128 11.42 -11.46 -13.83
C GLN A 128 11.32 -11.64 -12.31
N ILE A 129 10.41 -10.92 -11.65
CA ILE A 129 10.12 -11.09 -10.22
C ILE A 129 9.71 -12.54 -9.92
N ARG A 130 8.77 -13.11 -10.69
CA ARG A 130 8.35 -14.51 -10.52
C ARG A 130 9.55 -15.47 -10.63
N ASN A 131 10.39 -15.31 -11.64
CA ASN A 131 11.57 -16.15 -11.82
C ASN A 131 12.60 -15.98 -10.70
N GLU A 132 12.80 -14.75 -10.22
CA GLU A 132 13.70 -14.46 -9.11
C GLU A 132 13.20 -15.06 -7.79
N ILE A 133 11.89 -15.02 -7.53
CA ILE A 133 11.26 -15.68 -6.37
C ILE A 133 11.49 -17.19 -6.42
N LYS A 134 11.32 -17.85 -7.57
CA LYS A 134 11.62 -19.29 -7.71
C LYS A 134 13.08 -19.59 -7.35
N ARG A 135 14.02 -18.80 -7.89
CA ARG A 135 15.46 -18.96 -7.67
C ARG A 135 15.85 -18.74 -6.21
N LYS A 136 15.23 -17.76 -5.55
CA LYS A 136 15.45 -17.42 -4.14
C LYS A 136 14.48 -18.12 -3.17
N SER A 137 13.77 -19.15 -3.62
CA SER A 137 12.65 -19.73 -2.87
C SER A 137 13.03 -20.23 -1.48
N ILE A 138 14.23 -20.82 -1.31
CA ILE A 138 14.70 -21.30 0.00
C ILE A 138 14.89 -20.14 0.98
N GLU A 139 15.57 -19.08 0.55
CA GLU A 139 15.81 -17.88 1.35
C GLU A 139 14.50 -17.18 1.73
N LEU A 140 13.63 -16.96 0.74
CA LEU A 140 12.34 -16.30 0.95
C LEU A 140 11.45 -17.10 1.92
N LYS A 141 11.36 -18.43 1.77
CA LYS A 141 10.61 -19.27 2.71
C LYS A 141 11.14 -19.16 4.12
N GLY A 142 12.47 -19.09 4.29
CA GLY A 142 13.10 -18.86 5.60
C GLY A 142 12.62 -17.56 6.26
N LYS A 143 12.56 -16.46 5.50
CA LYS A 143 12.05 -15.16 5.99
C LYS A 143 10.54 -15.14 6.25
N LEU A 144 9.79 -16.01 5.57
CA LEU A 144 8.33 -16.05 5.64
C LEU A 144 7.79 -17.07 6.66
N THR A 145 8.65 -17.67 7.48
CA THR A 145 8.27 -18.67 8.50
C THR A 145 7.32 -18.14 9.57
N GLU A 146 7.46 -16.88 9.95
CA GLU A 146 6.60 -16.20 10.94
C GLU A 146 5.27 -15.68 10.35
N TYR A 147 5.05 -15.85 9.04
CA TYR A 147 3.85 -15.41 8.34
C TYR A 147 2.94 -16.60 8.01
N PRO A 148 1.65 -16.37 7.71
CA PRO A 148 0.73 -17.41 7.26
C PRO A 148 1.33 -18.33 6.18
N SER A 149 1.19 -19.65 6.37
CA SER A 149 1.74 -20.67 5.48
C SER A 149 1.27 -20.55 4.02
N TYR A 150 0.17 -19.83 3.79
CA TYR A 150 -0.31 -19.41 2.48
C TYR A 150 0.82 -18.83 1.59
N TYR A 151 1.72 -17.99 2.13
CA TYR A 151 2.78 -17.39 1.33
C TYR A 151 3.87 -18.38 0.90
N ILE A 152 4.17 -19.35 1.77
CA ILE A 152 5.08 -20.45 1.44
C ILE A 152 4.45 -21.34 0.35
N GLN A 153 3.15 -21.60 0.46
CA GLN A 153 2.40 -22.35 -0.55
C GLN A 153 2.39 -21.60 -1.90
N LEU A 154 2.14 -20.29 -1.89
CA LEU A 154 2.16 -19.46 -3.09
C LEU A 154 3.53 -19.55 -3.80
N ILE A 155 4.64 -19.48 -3.06
CA ILE A 155 5.99 -19.66 -3.62
C ILE A 155 6.18 -21.07 -4.24
N ASN A 156 5.58 -22.11 -3.67
CA ASN A 156 5.67 -23.47 -4.21
C ASN A 156 4.89 -23.65 -5.53
N GLU A 157 3.79 -22.92 -5.68
CA GLU A 157 2.92 -22.97 -6.85
C GLU A 157 3.42 -22.08 -8.01
N MET A 158 4.40 -21.20 -7.75
CA MET A 158 4.92 -20.24 -8.72
C MET A 158 5.68 -20.84 -9.88
#